data_AF-G0P3E2-F1
#
_entry.id   AF-G0P3E2-F1
#
_cell.length_a   1.000
_cell.length_b   1.000
_cell.length_c   1.000
_cell.angle_alpha   90.00
_cell.angle_beta   90.00
_cell.angle_gamma   90.00
#
_symmetry.space_group_name_H-M   'P 1'
#
loop_
_entity.id
_entity.type
_entity.pdbx_description
1 polymer ?
#
loop_
_entity_poly.entity_id
_entity_poly.type
_entity_poly.pdbx_seq_one_letter_code
_entity_poly.pdbx_strand_id
1 'polypeptide(L)'
;MGRAALLSHAEQAKVDVMRQMGTSLHEMARLIQKSRSAIRRYMNDPLNYGKKVKESKGRPRKMDSRTERNIIRTISNSPKSINDVRGELNLQVSKNTVRNVLQRSGVIVQQKMTKVPRMIGHHKTARLDFVKKNLTTKWDLVSVNRELIF
;
A
#
# COMPACT_ATOMS: atom_id res chain seq x y z
N MET A 1 9.86 24.36 12.46
CA MET A 1 8.78 23.65 11.75
C MET A 1 7.50 24.45 11.90
N GLY A 2 6.80 24.72 10.79
CA GLY A 2 5.72 25.73 10.69
C GLY A 2 4.58 25.50 11.70
N ARG A 3 4.38 26.48 12.57
CA ARG A 3 3.53 26.38 13.78
C ARG A 3 2.02 26.54 13.54
N ALA A 4 1.56 26.78 12.30
CA ALA A 4 0.16 27.08 12.03
C ALA A 4 -0.38 26.31 10.81
N ALA A 5 -1.62 25.84 10.93
CA ALA A 5 -2.37 25.25 9.83
C ALA A 5 -2.49 26.22 8.66
N LEU A 6 -2.46 25.70 7.43
CA LEU A 6 -2.73 26.47 6.22
C LEU A 6 -4.14 27.04 6.25
N LEU A 7 -4.36 28.14 5.53
CA LEU A 7 -5.71 28.66 5.30
C LEU A 7 -6.54 27.63 4.55
N SER A 8 -7.74 27.34 5.05
CA SER A 8 -8.73 26.51 4.32
C SER A 8 -9.24 27.26 3.08
N HIS A 9 -9.85 26.55 2.14
CA HIS A 9 -10.43 27.18 0.95
C HIS A 9 -11.50 28.22 1.30
N ALA A 10 -12.30 28.00 2.34
CA ALA A 10 -13.28 28.98 2.81
C ALA A 10 -12.62 30.24 3.39
N GLU A 11 -11.50 30.08 4.11
CA GLU A 11 -10.73 31.21 4.64
C GLU A 11 -10.03 31.98 3.51
N GLN A 12 -9.50 31.27 2.50
CA GLN A 12 -8.91 31.87 1.29
C GLN A 12 -9.93 32.74 0.54
N ALA A 13 -11.14 32.22 0.30
CA ALA A 13 -12.22 32.97 -0.34
C ALA A 13 -12.60 34.23 0.45
N LYS A 14 -12.66 34.15 1.80
CA LYS A 14 -12.87 35.33 2.66
C LYS A 14 -11.74 36.37 2.50
N VAL A 15 -10.48 35.93 2.43
CA VAL A 15 -9.35 36.84 2.16
C VAL A 15 -9.50 37.50 0.79
N ASP A 16 -9.91 36.78 -0.23
CA ASP A 16 -10.06 37.31 -1.60
C ASP A 16 -11.13 38.41 -1.66
N VAL A 17 -12.29 38.18 -1.05
CA VAL A 17 -13.36 39.18 -0.94
C VAL A 17 -12.88 40.39 -0.14
N MET A 18 -12.25 40.17 1.02
CA MET A 18 -11.72 41.24 1.86
C MET A 18 -10.64 42.08 1.16
N ARG A 19 -9.84 41.46 0.30
CA ARG A 19 -8.80 42.13 -0.52
C ARG A 19 -9.43 43.04 -1.56
N GLN A 20 -10.49 42.60 -2.22
CA GLN A 20 -11.23 43.41 -3.19
C GLN A 20 -11.88 44.63 -2.53
N MET A 21 -12.36 44.47 -1.29
CA MET A 21 -12.92 45.57 -0.49
C MET A 21 -11.86 46.51 0.12
N GLY A 22 -10.57 46.28 -0.12
CA GLY A 22 -9.49 47.15 0.38
C GLY A 22 -9.30 47.11 1.91
N THR A 23 -9.79 46.07 2.58
CA THR A 23 -9.68 45.98 4.05
C THR A 23 -8.22 45.80 4.50
N SER A 24 -7.91 46.28 5.70
CA SER A 24 -6.53 46.20 6.19
C SER A 24 -6.14 44.77 6.57
N LEU A 25 -4.86 44.43 6.44
CA LEU A 25 -4.35 43.10 6.81
C LEU A 25 -4.55 42.78 8.31
N HIS A 26 -4.59 43.81 9.16
CA HIS A 26 -4.86 43.67 10.59
C HIS A 26 -6.31 43.26 10.85
N GLU A 27 -7.24 43.88 10.13
CA GLU A 27 -8.67 43.60 10.24
C GLU A 27 -9.03 42.23 9.67
N MET A 28 -8.46 41.87 8.51
CA MET A 28 -8.55 40.52 7.94
C MET A 28 -8.12 39.45 8.94
N ALA A 29 -6.99 39.67 9.62
CA ALA A 29 -6.47 38.73 10.63
C ALA A 29 -7.43 38.57 11.82
N ARG A 30 -8.09 39.64 12.24
CA ARG A 30 -9.06 39.64 13.33
C ARG A 30 -10.34 38.89 12.92
N LEU A 31 -10.87 39.16 11.73
CA LEU A 31 -12.11 38.56 11.21
C LEU A 31 -11.95 37.07 10.88
N ILE A 32 -10.83 36.68 10.29
CA ILE A 32 -10.54 35.29 9.89
C ILE A 32 -9.94 34.49 11.06
N GLN A 33 -9.54 35.17 12.15
CA GLN A 33 -8.89 34.59 13.31
C GLN A 33 -7.62 33.81 12.95
N LYS A 34 -6.84 34.36 12.02
CA LYS A 34 -5.57 33.78 11.55
C LYS A 34 -4.45 34.76 11.70
N SER A 35 -3.23 34.25 11.76
CA SER A 35 -2.06 35.11 11.88
C SER A 35 -1.92 36.00 10.64
N ARG A 36 -1.53 37.26 10.88
CA ARG A 36 -1.18 38.24 9.85
C ARG A 36 -0.19 37.67 8.83
N SER A 37 0.77 36.86 9.29
CA SER A 37 1.77 36.23 8.44
C SER A 37 1.20 35.11 7.56
N ALA A 38 0.20 34.36 8.02
CA ALA A 38 -0.46 33.34 7.19
C ALA A 38 -1.27 33.98 6.05
N ILE A 39 -2.01 35.05 6.35
CA ILE A 39 -2.77 35.83 5.35
C ILE A 39 -1.82 36.48 4.36
N ARG A 40 -0.74 37.13 4.83
CA ARG A 40 0.27 37.73 3.94
C ARG A 40 0.90 36.72 3.00
N ARG A 41 1.24 35.51 3.48
CA ARG A 41 1.79 34.45 2.63
C ARG A 41 0.84 34.03 1.52
N TYR A 42 -0.46 33.95 1.82
CA TYR A 42 -1.47 33.65 0.81
C TYR A 42 -1.60 34.80 -0.20
N MET A 43 -1.75 36.04 0.26
CA MET A 43 -1.91 37.19 -0.63
C MET A 43 -0.73 37.42 -1.58
N ASN A 44 0.50 37.12 -1.14
CA ASN A 44 1.71 37.28 -1.94
C ASN A 44 1.77 36.29 -3.11
N ASP A 45 1.27 35.07 -2.93
CA ASP A 45 1.24 34.04 -3.98
C ASP A 45 0.03 33.11 -3.78
N PRO A 46 -1.18 33.55 -4.18
CA PRO A 46 -2.40 32.76 -4.01
C PRO A 46 -2.35 31.47 -4.84
N LEU A 47 -1.77 31.54 -6.04
CA LEU A 47 -1.72 30.43 -6.99
C LEU A 47 -0.84 29.28 -6.51
N ASN A 48 0.26 29.54 -5.79
CA ASN A 48 1.14 28.50 -5.25
C ASN A 48 1.03 28.31 -3.74
N TYR A 49 0.00 28.88 -3.10
CA TYR A 49 -0.21 28.75 -1.67
C TYR A 49 -0.36 27.27 -1.27
N GLY A 50 0.48 26.82 -0.34
CA GLY A 50 0.47 25.45 0.17
C GLY A 50 1.00 24.38 -0.81
N LYS A 51 1.32 24.69 -2.08
CA LYS A 51 1.88 23.71 -3.03
C LYS A 51 3.18 23.10 -2.53
N LYS A 52 4.11 23.92 -2.07
CA LYS A 52 5.41 23.47 -1.50
C LYS A 52 5.25 22.55 -0.29
N VAL A 53 4.16 22.70 0.48
CA VAL A 53 3.86 21.81 1.61
C VAL A 53 3.33 20.47 1.11
N LYS A 54 2.46 20.49 0.09
CA LYS A 54 1.93 19.28 -0.56
C LYS A 54 3.02 18.48 -1.29
N GLU A 55 3.99 19.18 -1.87
CA GLU A 55 5.13 18.58 -2.59
C GLU A 55 6.25 18.09 -1.67
N SER A 56 6.14 18.32 -0.36
CA SER A 56 7.11 17.83 0.60
C SER A 56 7.15 16.30 0.58
N LYS A 57 8.25 15.74 0.09
CA LYS A 57 8.46 14.28 -0.06
C LYS A 57 8.68 13.54 1.28
N GLY A 58 8.43 14.21 2.41
CA GLY A 58 8.58 13.66 3.74
C GLY A 58 10.01 13.21 4.04
N ARG A 59 10.16 12.35 5.05
CA ARG A 59 11.45 11.75 5.40
C ARG A 59 11.88 10.75 4.30
N PRO A 60 13.12 10.82 3.80
CA PRO A 60 13.60 9.83 2.83
C PRO A 60 13.54 8.42 3.43
N ARG A 61 13.30 7.43 2.56
CA ARG A 61 13.26 6.03 2.95
C ARG A 61 14.65 5.54 3.30
N LYS A 62 14.73 4.59 4.24
CA LYS A 62 15.99 3.90 4.60
C LYS A 62 16.45 2.90 3.52
N MET A 63 15.54 2.48 2.64
CA MET A 63 15.81 1.47 1.62
C MET A 63 16.15 2.14 0.29
N ASP A 64 17.16 1.61 -0.40
CA ASP A 64 17.51 1.98 -1.76
C ASP A 64 16.67 1.17 -2.77
N SER A 65 16.47 1.74 -3.96
CA SER A 65 15.79 1.09 -5.08
C SER A 65 16.37 -0.28 -5.44
N ARG A 66 17.70 -0.46 -5.33
CA ARG A 66 18.37 -1.74 -5.62
C ARG A 66 18.05 -2.79 -4.57
N THR A 67 18.07 -2.41 -3.30
CA THR A 67 17.78 -3.34 -2.21
C THR A 67 16.31 -3.74 -2.20
N GLU A 68 15.39 -2.81 -2.53
CA GLU A 68 13.97 -3.15 -2.73
C GLU A 68 13.78 -4.18 -3.85
N ARG A 69 14.44 -4.02 -5.00
CA ARG A 69 14.39 -5.00 -6.11
C ARG A 69 14.97 -6.36 -5.72
N ASN A 70 16.07 -6.38 -4.95
CA ASN A 70 16.66 -7.63 -4.49
C ASN A 70 15.71 -8.40 -3.56
N ILE A 71 15.01 -7.72 -2.66
CA ILE A 71 13.98 -8.33 -1.80
C ILE A 71 12.87 -8.96 -2.64
N ILE A 72 12.37 -8.25 -3.64
CA ILE A 72 11.29 -8.76 -4.50
C ILE A 72 11.77 -10.00 -5.25
N ARG A 73 12.99 -9.97 -5.80
CA ARG A 73 13.58 -11.08 -6.54
C ARG A 73 13.79 -12.33 -5.67
N THR A 74 14.32 -12.18 -4.46
CA THR A 74 14.56 -13.33 -3.56
C THR A 74 13.25 -13.99 -3.13
N ILE A 75 12.21 -13.20 -2.85
CA ILE A 75 10.87 -13.70 -2.51
C ILE A 75 10.19 -14.34 -3.72
N SER A 76 10.36 -13.80 -4.92
CA SER A 76 9.75 -14.35 -6.13
C SER A 76 10.30 -15.73 -6.47
N ASN A 77 11.59 -15.97 -6.24
CA ASN A 77 12.26 -17.20 -6.61
C ASN A 77 12.08 -18.33 -5.58
N SER A 78 11.63 -18.03 -4.36
CA SER A 78 11.53 -19.02 -3.30
C SER A 78 10.53 -18.63 -2.20
N PRO A 79 9.81 -19.59 -1.59
CA PRO A 79 8.86 -19.33 -0.50
C PRO A 79 9.56 -19.10 0.84
N LYS A 80 10.47 -18.13 0.90
CA LYS A 80 11.21 -17.75 2.11
C LYS A 80 10.37 -16.84 3.01
N SER A 81 10.57 -16.95 4.32
CA SER A 81 9.94 -16.00 5.24
C SER A 81 10.59 -14.63 5.12
N ILE A 82 9.86 -13.59 5.52
CA ILE A 82 10.37 -12.21 5.54
C ILE A 82 11.62 -12.09 6.44
N ASN A 83 11.72 -12.89 7.50
CA ASN A 83 12.88 -12.89 8.38
C ASN A 83 14.09 -13.55 7.71
N ASP A 84 13.88 -14.62 6.96
CA ASP A 84 14.95 -15.32 6.25
C ASP A 84 15.53 -14.41 5.17
N VAL A 85 14.68 -13.74 4.40
CA VAL A 85 15.12 -12.77 3.38
C VAL A 85 15.88 -11.61 4.01
N ARG A 86 15.44 -11.13 5.18
CA ARG A 86 16.14 -10.08 5.92
C ARG A 86 17.54 -10.54 6.36
N GLY A 87 17.66 -11.78 6.84
CA GLY A 87 18.94 -12.37 7.24
C GLY A 87 19.86 -12.62 6.04
N GLU A 88 19.35 -13.24 4.99
CA GLU A 88 20.10 -13.56 3.76
C GLU A 88 20.65 -12.30 3.07
N LEU A 89 19.87 -11.23 3.04
CA LEU A 89 20.28 -9.95 2.46
C LEU A 89 21.01 -9.04 3.49
N ASN A 90 21.28 -9.54 4.70
CA ASN A 90 21.94 -8.81 5.79
C ASN A 90 21.38 -7.41 6.05
N LEU A 91 20.05 -7.27 6.00
CA LEU A 91 19.38 -5.96 6.04
C LEU A 91 19.24 -5.45 7.48
N GLN A 92 19.81 -4.27 7.73
CA GLN A 92 19.70 -3.54 9.01
C GLN A 92 18.38 -2.75 9.11
N VAL A 93 17.25 -3.39 8.81
CA VAL A 93 15.90 -2.81 8.90
C VAL A 93 14.95 -3.75 9.63
N SER A 94 13.81 -3.21 10.07
CA SER A 94 12.77 -4.04 10.70
C SER A 94 12.10 -4.97 9.69
N LYS A 95 11.61 -6.12 10.17
CA LYS A 95 10.77 -7.05 9.38
C LYS A 95 9.61 -6.35 8.67
N ASN A 96 8.97 -5.39 9.34
CA ASN A 96 7.87 -4.62 8.76
C ASN A 96 8.30 -3.75 7.59
N THR A 97 9.54 -3.24 7.60
CA THR A 97 10.07 -2.47 6.46
C THR A 97 10.15 -3.35 5.20
N VAL A 98 10.65 -4.57 5.34
CA VAL A 98 10.71 -5.57 4.25
C VAL A 98 9.29 -5.95 3.79
N ARG A 99 8.35 -6.15 4.72
CA ARG A 99 6.94 -6.39 4.38
C ARG A 99 6.32 -5.23 3.57
N ASN A 100 6.59 -3.99 3.97
CA ASN A 100 6.07 -2.81 3.29
C ASN A 100 6.65 -2.66 1.87
N VAL A 101 7.88 -3.14 1.62
CA VAL A 101 8.43 -3.22 0.26
C VAL A 101 7.60 -4.18 -0.58
N LEU A 102 7.28 -5.36 -0.04
CA LEU A 102 6.48 -6.37 -0.74
C LEU A 102 5.05 -5.88 -1.04
N GLN A 103 4.39 -5.27 -0.05
CA GLN A 103 3.04 -4.74 -0.23
C GLN A 103 2.99 -3.62 -1.28
N ARG A 104 4.00 -2.75 -1.30
CA ARG A 104 4.10 -1.67 -2.29
C ARG A 104 4.37 -2.18 -3.70
N SER A 105 5.08 -3.31 -3.86
CA SER A 105 5.37 -3.83 -5.18
C SER A 105 4.11 -4.33 -5.88
N GLY A 106 3.15 -4.88 -5.13
CA GLY A 106 1.90 -5.41 -5.69
C GLY A 106 2.08 -6.63 -6.61
N VAL A 107 3.31 -7.11 -6.80
CA VAL A 107 3.64 -8.22 -7.71
C VAL A 107 3.39 -9.57 -7.05
N ILE A 108 3.61 -9.68 -5.74
CA ILE A 108 3.62 -10.96 -5.02
C ILE A 108 2.59 -10.90 -3.89
N VAL A 109 1.63 -11.81 -3.92
CA VAL A 109 0.67 -12.03 -2.83
C VAL A 109 1.07 -13.28 -2.08
N GLN A 110 1.52 -13.12 -0.83
CA GLN A 110 1.77 -14.26 0.04
C GLN A 110 0.46 -14.78 0.63
N GLN A 111 0.13 -16.04 0.32
CA GLN A 111 -1.00 -16.75 0.90
C GLN A 111 -0.53 -18.00 1.62
N LYS A 112 -1.27 -18.40 2.66
CA LYS A 112 -1.08 -19.69 3.29
C LYS A 112 -1.91 -20.72 2.51
N MET A 113 -1.28 -21.81 2.09
CA MET A 113 -2.02 -22.92 1.49
C MET A 113 -3.01 -23.51 2.51
N THR A 114 -4.19 -23.88 2.03
CA THR A 114 -5.18 -24.61 2.83
C THR A 114 -4.62 -25.99 3.18
N LYS A 115 -4.89 -26.47 4.39
CA LYS A 115 -4.49 -27.82 4.79
C LYS A 115 -5.31 -28.84 4.00
N VAL A 116 -4.63 -29.77 3.35
CA VAL A 116 -5.23 -30.90 2.63
C VAL A 116 -4.68 -32.19 3.26
N PRO A 117 -5.50 -33.25 3.41
CA PRO A 117 -5.02 -34.53 3.89
C PRO A 117 -3.79 -35.02 3.11
N ARG A 118 -2.79 -35.53 3.81
CA ARG A 118 -1.55 -36.00 3.19
C ARG A 118 -1.84 -37.20 2.30
N MET A 119 -1.44 -37.13 1.04
CA MET A 119 -1.55 -38.26 0.11
C MET A 119 -0.46 -39.31 0.41
N ILE A 120 -0.86 -40.38 1.09
CA ILE A 120 -0.01 -41.55 1.43
C ILE A 120 0.21 -42.40 0.17
N GLY A 121 1.26 -43.24 0.16
CA GLY A 121 1.62 -44.11 -0.99
C GLY A 121 0.45 -44.93 -1.54
N HIS A 122 -0.34 -45.57 -0.67
CA HIS A 122 -1.50 -46.35 -1.11
C HIS A 122 -2.63 -45.50 -1.72
N HIS A 123 -2.80 -44.24 -1.29
CA HIS A 123 -3.72 -43.32 -1.96
C HIS A 123 -3.27 -43.02 -3.38
N LYS A 124 -1.95 -42.91 -3.62
CA LYS A 124 -1.40 -42.66 -4.96
C LYS A 124 -1.65 -43.85 -5.88
N THR A 125 -1.40 -45.07 -5.40
CA THR A 125 -1.63 -46.29 -6.18
C THR A 125 -3.12 -46.46 -6.49
N ALA A 126 -4.00 -46.35 -5.48
CA ALA A 126 -5.44 -46.46 -5.68
C ALA A 126 -6.00 -45.40 -6.66
N ARG A 127 -5.53 -44.16 -6.57
CA ARG A 127 -5.89 -43.10 -7.53
C ARG A 127 -5.43 -43.43 -8.95
N LEU A 128 -4.20 -43.93 -9.09
CA LEU A 128 -3.63 -44.29 -10.38
C LEU A 128 -4.36 -45.49 -11.00
N ASP A 129 -4.71 -46.48 -10.20
CA ASP A 129 -5.51 -47.64 -10.63
C ASP A 129 -6.92 -47.21 -11.04
N PHE A 130 -7.56 -46.30 -10.29
CA PHE A 130 -8.84 -45.72 -10.66
C PHE A 130 -8.77 -45.01 -12.01
N VAL A 131 -7.75 -44.17 -12.23
CA VAL A 131 -7.55 -43.48 -13.51
C VAL A 131 -7.37 -44.49 -14.63
N LYS A 132 -6.45 -45.46 -14.48
CA LYS A 132 -6.21 -46.50 -15.49
C LYS A 132 -7.47 -47.26 -15.87
N LYS A 133 -8.28 -47.65 -14.88
CA LYS A 133 -9.54 -48.37 -15.09
C LYS A 133 -10.60 -47.53 -15.81
N ASN A 134 -10.53 -46.20 -15.70
CA ASN A 134 -11.53 -45.29 -16.24
C ASN A 134 -11.01 -44.39 -17.37
N LEU A 135 -9.89 -44.73 -18.01
CA LEU A 135 -9.31 -43.96 -19.12
C LEU A 135 -10.27 -43.80 -20.31
N THR A 136 -11.07 -44.82 -20.59
CA THR A 136 -12.03 -44.87 -21.70
C THR A 136 -13.43 -44.46 -21.31
N THR A 137 -13.66 -44.11 -20.03
CA THR A 137 -14.99 -43.78 -19.52
C THR A 137 -15.44 -42.42 -20.04
N LYS A 138 -16.61 -42.36 -20.67
CA LYS A 138 -17.25 -41.11 -21.10
C LYS A 138 -17.97 -40.47 -19.91
N TRP A 139 -17.27 -39.55 -19.24
CA TRP A 139 -17.75 -38.90 -18.01
C TRP A 139 -18.98 -37.99 -18.21
N ASP A 140 -19.26 -37.56 -19.44
CA ASP A 140 -20.45 -36.75 -19.77
C ASP A 140 -21.78 -37.49 -19.57
N LEU A 141 -21.73 -38.83 -19.51
CA LEU A 141 -22.88 -39.70 -19.26
C LEU A 141 -23.03 -40.09 -17.78
N VAL A 142 -22.11 -39.65 -16.92
CA VAL A 142 -22.05 -40.03 -15.51
C VAL A 142 -22.50 -38.85 -14.64
N SER A 143 -23.66 -38.97 -14.02
CA SER A 143 -24.11 -37.99 -13.01
C SER A 143 -23.38 -38.25 -11.69
N VAL A 144 -22.59 -37.29 -11.23
CA VAL A 144 -21.88 -37.36 -9.94
C VAL A 144 -22.70 -36.60 -8.91
N ASN A 145 -23.30 -37.33 -7.96
CA ASN A 145 -23.97 -36.71 -6.83
C ASN A 145 -22.92 -36.28 -5.78
N ARG A 146 -22.79 -34.97 -5.55
CA ARG A 146 -21.89 -34.38 -4.54
C ARG A 146 -22.69 -33.97 -3.31
N GLU A 147 -23.27 -34.93 -2.61
CA GLU A 147 -23.75 -34.68 -1.26
C GLU A 147 -22.61 -34.89 -0.25
N LEU A 148 -22.18 -33.75 0.31
CA LEU A 148 -21.49 -33.51 1.58
C LEU A 148 -20.57 -34.61 2.13
N ILE A 149 -19.26 -34.35 2.08
CA ILE A 149 -18.30 -34.91 3.05
C ILE A 149 -17.47 -33.74 3.57
N PHE A 150 -17.63 -33.44 4.87
CA PHE A 150 -16.82 -32.52 5.65
C PHE A 150 -15.38 -33.03 5.82
#